data_AF-A0A945VW82-F1
#
_entry.id   AF-A0A945VW82-F1
#
_cell.length_a   1.000
_cell.length_b   1.000
_cell.length_c   1.000
_cell.angle_alpha   90.00
_cell.angle_beta   90.00
_cell.angle_gamma   90.00
#
_symmetry.space_group_name_H-M   'P 1'
#
loop_
_entity.id
_entity.type
_entity.pdbx_description
1 polymer ?
#
loop_
_entity_poly.entity_id
_entity_poly.type
_entity_poly.pdbx_seq_one_letter_code
_entity_poly.pdbx_strand_id
1 'polypeptide(L)'
;MEAKEKYSERRRSERRHDARRSNARRGDVRLDSSFEASLLDHNGKTVNVSASGVYFEVITNDMEAFPLGTTIPLQINAVTHTYEGREGTLKITGRGKVIRNCIIENPDHANSLGVAVEFTEKLHTEIDYD
;
A
#
# COMPACT_ATOMS: atom_id res chain seq x y z
N MET A 1 3.45 -25.80 37.15
CA MET A 1 3.76 -24.54 36.44
C MET A 1 4.20 -24.91 35.03
N GLU A 2 3.27 -25.43 34.20
CA GLU A 2 3.64 -26.18 32.97
C GLU A 2 2.65 -25.96 31.80
N ALA A 3 1.63 -25.13 31.99
CA ALA A 3 0.61 -24.89 30.95
C ALA A 3 0.87 -23.65 30.09
N LYS A 4 1.80 -22.76 30.49
CA LYS A 4 2.06 -21.49 29.78
C LYS A 4 3.13 -21.59 28.69
N GLU A 5 3.98 -22.61 28.74
CA GLU A 5 5.09 -22.78 27.79
C GLU A 5 4.63 -23.40 26.45
N LYS A 6 3.66 -24.32 26.47
CA LYS A 6 3.12 -24.91 25.23
C LYS A 6 2.27 -23.93 24.39
N TYR A 7 1.79 -22.84 24.98
CA TYR A 7 0.98 -21.83 24.27
C TYR A 7 1.86 -20.81 23.52
N SER A 8 3.08 -20.55 24.00
CA SER A 8 4.01 -19.61 23.37
C SER A 8 4.77 -20.21 22.18
N GLU A 9 5.02 -21.52 22.19
CA GLU A 9 5.67 -22.21 21.07
C GLU A 9 4.76 -22.34 19.83
N ARG A 10 3.44 -22.53 20.01
CA ARG A 10 2.48 -22.56 18.87
C ARG A 10 2.44 -21.25 18.09
N ARG A 11 2.61 -20.10 18.75
CA ARG A 11 2.63 -18.79 18.07
C ARG A 11 3.93 -18.48 17.34
N ARG A 12 5.01 -19.25 17.58
CA ARG A 12 6.30 -19.05 16.91
C ARG A 12 6.46 -19.90 15.64
N SER A 13 5.67 -20.95 15.43
CA SER A 13 5.75 -21.78 14.23
C SER A 13 4.91 -21.29 13.05
N GLU A 14 3.90 -20.44 13.26
CA GLU A 14 3.05 -19.92 12.17
C GLU A 14 3.67 -18.73 11.40
N ARG A 15 4.78 -18.15 11.87
CA ARG A 15 5.42 -16.98 11.21
C ARG A 15 6.48 -17.34 10.15
N ARG A 16 6.56 -18.60 9.68
CA ARG A 16 7.62 -19.01 8.73
C ARG A 16 7.14 -19.80 7.51
N HIS A 17 5.86 -19.72 7.15
CA HIS A 17 5.31 -20.52 6.05
C HIS A 17 4.48 -19.78 4.98
N ASP A 18 4.59 -18.46 4.83
CA ASP A 18 3.92 -17.74 3.73
C ASP A 18 4.85 -16.92 2.82
N ALA A 19 6.17 -17.11 2.90
CA ALA A 19 7.11 -16.42 2.01
C ALA A 19 7.06 -16.91 0.53
N ARG A 20 6.19 -17.86 0.16
CA ARG A 20 6.17 -18.45 -1.19
C ARG A 20 4.80 -18.86 -1.72
N ARG A 21 3.70 -18.26 -1.26
CA ARG A 21 2.47 -18.32 -2.05
C ARG A 21 2.57 -17.28 -3.16
N SER A 22 3.34 -17.59 -4.20
CA SER A 22 3.13 -16.94 -5.49
C SER A 22 1.69 -17.29 -5.90
N ASN A 23 0.76 -16.38 -5.63
CA ASN A 23 -0.60 -16.53 -6.11
C ASN A 23 -0.50 -16.49 -7.64
N ALA A 24 -0.61 -17.64 -8.31
CA ALA A 24 -0.36 -17.77 -9.75
C ALA A 24 -1.24 -16.84 -10.62
N ARG A 25 -2.28 -16.24 -10.02
CA ARG A 25 -3.11 -15.18 -10.63
C ARG A 25 -2.43 -13.81 -10.69
N ARG A 26 -1.35 -13.58 -9.94
CA ARG A 26 -0.62 -12.31 -9.88
C ARG A 26 0.66 -12.44 -10.71
N GLY A 27 0.81 -11.58 -11.70
CA GLY A 27 2.03 -11.47 -12.51
C GLY A 27 3.22 -10.88 -11.74
N ASP A 28 2.94 -10.10 -10.68
CA ASP A 28 3.96 -9.41 -9.90
C ASP A 28 3.96 -9.79 -8.42
N VAL A 29 5.17 -9.76 -7.84
CA VAL A 29 5.38 -9.78 -6.39
C VAL A 29 4.89 -8.47 -5.79
N ARG A 30 4.23 -8.55 -4.63
CA ARG A 30 3.81 -7.39 -3.85
C ARG A 30 4.67 -7.25 -2.61
N LEU A 31 5.08 -6.02 -2.35
CA LEU A 31 5.76 -5.60 -1.15
C LEU A 31 4.71 -4.98 -0.21
N ASP A 32 4.54 -5.57 0.97
CA ASP A 32 3.75 -4.98 2.05
C ASP A 32 4.58 -3.85 2.68
N SER A 33 4.36 -2.63 2.22
CA SER A 33 5.10 -1.45 2.66
C SER A 33 4.19 -0.24 2.68
N SER A 34 4.32 0.53 3.76
CA SER A 34 3.52 1.71 4.04
C SER A 34 4.31 2.95 3.69
N PHE A 35 3.95 3.57 2.56
CA PHE A 35 4.45 4.85 2.09
C PHE A 35 3.31 5.87 2.18
N GLU A 36 3.67 7.13 2.45
CA GLU A 36 2.72 8.21 2.30
C GLU A 36 2.34 8.37 0.83
N ALA A 37 1.07 8.62 0.57
CA ALA A 37 0.57 8.70 -0.78
C ALA A 37 -0.62 9.66 -0.87
N SER A 38 -0.87 10.12 -2.09
CA SER A 38 -2.10 10.83 -2.43
C SER A 38 -2.79 10.20 -3.64
N LEU A 39 -4.12 10.21 -3.60
CA LEU A 39 -4.99 9.61 -4.60
C LEU A 39 -6.16 10.55 -4.90
N LEU A 40 -6.25 11.08 -6.12
CA LEU A 40 -7.29 12.05 -6.50
C LEU A 40 -7.49 13.13 -5.40
N ASP A 41 -6.40 13.75 -4.96
CA ASP A 41 -6.33 14.78 -3.91
C ASP A 41 -6.65 14.33 -2.47
N HIS A 42 -6.86 13.04 -2.23
CA HIS A 42 -7.01 12.49 -0.89
C HIS A 42 -5.68 11.96 -0.37
N ASN A 43 -5.38 12.24 0.89
CA ASN A 43 -4.23 11.66 1.57
C ASN A 43 -4.52 10.23 1.98
N GLY A 44 -3.51 9.39 1.88
CA GLY A 44 -3.58 7.99 2.27
C GLY A 44 -2.21 7.39 2.47
N LYS A 45 -2.21 6.07 2.67
CA LYS A 45 -0.99 5.27 2.75
C LYS A 45 -1.10 4.06 1.85
N THR A 46 0.02 3.63 1.30
CA THR A 46 0.06 2.32 0.65
C THR A 46 -0.06 1.22 1.71
N VAL A 47 -0.81 0.19 1.41
CA VAL A 47 -0.82 -1.06 2.20
C VAL A 47 0.14 -2.06 1.55
N ASN A 48 0.11 -2.14 0.22
CA ASN A 48 1.09 -2.90 -0.55
C ASN A 48 1.27 -2.36 -1.97
N VAL A 49 2.45 -2.61 -2.54
CA VAL A 49 2.88 -2.09 -3.84
C VAL A 49 3.48 -3.21 -4.68
N SER A 50 3.25 -3.17 -5.99
CA SER A 50 3.88 -4.01 -7.01
C SER A 50 4.28 -3.17 -8.22
N ALA A 51 5.02 -3.75 -9.15
CA ALA A 51 5.41 -3.08 -10.40
C ALA A 51 4.22 -2.61 -11.25
N SER A 52 3.09 -3.33 -11.25
CA SER A 52 1.87 -3.01 -12.02
C SER A 52 0.76 -2.32 -11.23
N GLY A 53 0.90 -2.12 -9.92
CA GLY A 53 -0.18 -1.50 -9.16
C GLY A 53 0.01 -1.51 -7.66
N VAL A 54 -0.96 -0.93 -6.97
CA VAL A 54 -0.86 -0.54 -5.57
C VAL A 54 -2.23 -0.66 -4.90
N TYR A 55 -2.23 -0.94 -3.60
CA TYR A 55 -3.42 -0.91 -2.77
C TYR A 55 -3.23 0.17 -1.71
N PHE A 56 -4.17 1.10 -1.65
CA PHE A 56 -4.17 2.22 -0.72
C PHE A 56 -5.20 2.03 0.37
N GLU A 57 -4.90 2.62 1.53
CA GLU A 57 -5.90 3.01 2.52
C GLU A 57 -6.00 4.53 2.49
N VAL A 58 -7.20 5.04 2.21
CA VAL A 58 -7.50 6.47 2.04
C VAL A 58 -8.44 6.92 3.15
N ILE A 59 -8.13 8.05 3.76
CA ILE A 59 -9.01 8.67 4.75
C ILE A 59 -9.95 9.62 4.00
N THR A 60 -11.22 9.27 3.91
CA THR A 60 -12.24 10.10 3.24
C THR A 60 -13.60 9.90 3.88
N ASN A 61 -14.44 10.94 3.85
CA ASN A 61 -15.85 10.85 4.23
C ASN A 61 -16.75 10.49 3.03
N ASP A 62 -16.22 10.56 1.81
CA ASP A 62 -16.93 10.22 0.59
C ASP A 62 -16.60 8.78 0.16
N MET A 63 -17.54 7.86 0.42
CA MET A 63 -17.38 6.44 0.11
C MET A 63 -17.48 6.15 -1.40
N GLU A 64 -17.97 7.11 -2.19
CA GLU A 64 -18.12 7.00 -3.64
C GLU A 64 -17.00 7.74 -4.40
N ALA A 65 -16.01 8.30 -3.69
CA ALA A 65 -14.91 9.09 -4.25
C ALA A 65 -14.04 8.34 -5.29
N PHE A 66 -14.07 7.00 -5.29
CA PHE A 66 -13.22 6.17 -6.15
C PHE A 66 -14.02 5.13 -6.94
N PRO A 67 -14.79 5.53 -7.98
CA PRO A 67 -15.59 4.59 -8.75
C PRO A 67 -14.72 3.62 -9.55
N LEU A 68 -15.17 2.36 -9.62
CA LEU A 68 -14.50 1.32 -10.39
C LEU A 68 -14.37 1.71 -11.87
N GLY A 69 -13.22 1.38 -12.45
CA GLY A 69 -12.92 1.64 -13.86
C GLY A 69 -12.39 3.04 -14.15
N THR A 70 -12.43 3.95 -13.18
CA THR A 70 -11.95 5.33 -13.34
C THR A 70 -10.43 5.39 -13.30
N THR A 71 -9.81 6.15 -14.22
CA THR A 71 -8.37 6.42 -14.20
C THR A 71 -8.09 7.71 -13.44
N ILE A 72 -7.37 7.60 -12.34
CA ILE A 72 -7.08 8.70 -11.42
C ILE A 72 -5.57 8.97 -11.31
N PRO A 73 -5.17 10.21 -11.03
CA PRO A 73 -3.79 10.52 -10.68
C PRO A 73 -3.44 9.95 -9.31
N LEU A 74 -2.18 9.57 -9.14
CA LEU A 74 -1.62 9.08 -7.89
C LEU A 74 -0.19 9.59 -7.66
N GLN A 75 0.17 9.71 -6.39
CA GLN A 75 1.53 9.99 -5.96
C GLN A 75 1.88 9.10 -4.77
N ILE A 76 3.11 8.58 -4.76
CA ILE A 76 3.68 7.80 -3.66
C ILE A 76 5.00 8.46 -3.27
N ASN A 77 5.17 8.74 -1.99
CA ASN A 77 6.37 9.35 -1.42
C ASN A 77 7.13 8.29 -0.63
N ALA A 78 8.36 7.98 -1.05
CA ALA A 78 9.23 7.04 -0.36
C ALA A 78 10.46 7.77 0.17
N VAL A 79 10.76 7.59 1.46
CA VAL A 79 12.01 8.08 2.05
C VAL A 79 13.17 7.30 1.44
N THR A 80 14.18 8.03 0.98
CA THR A 80 15.40 7.46 0.41
C THR A 80 16.64 8.06 1.07
N HIS A 81 17.67 7.24 1.24
CA HIS A 81 18.98 7.69 1.69
C HIS A 81 19.91 7.75 0.48
N THR A 82 20.46 8.94 0.21
CA THR A 82 21.42 9.11 -0.88
C THR A 82 22.85 8.80 -0.42
N TYR A 83 23.76 8.64 -1.39
CA TYR A 83 25.16 8.26 -1.16
C TYR A 83 25.90 9.21 -0.19
N GLU A 84 25.44 10.46 -0.05
CA GLU A 84 26.03 11.47 0.84
C GLU A 84 25.41 11.50 2.25
N GLY A 85 24.56 10.53 2.59
CA GLY A 85 23.91 10.46 3.90
C GLY A 85 22.79 11.48 4.10
N ARG A 86 22.40 12.23 3.05
CA ARG A 86 21.22 13.08 3.07
C ARG A 86 19.98 12.25 2.85
N GLU A 87 18.98 12.47 3.70
CA GLU A 87 17.62 12.01 3.48
C GLU A 87 17.03 12.82 2.33
N GLY A 88 16.31 12.12 1.45
CA GLY A 88 15.53 12.73 0.38
C GLY A 88 14.22 11.98 0.22
N THR A 89 13.29 12.59 -0.50
CA THR A 89 12.00 11.97 -0.80
C THR A 89 11.96 11.59 -2.27
N LEU A 90 11.88 10.29 -2.55
CA LEU A 90 11.57 9.80 -3.89
C LEU A 90 10.06 9.95 -4.11
N LYS A 91 9.71 10.89 -4.98
CA LYS A 91 8.34 11.15 -5.41
C LYS A 91 8.04 10.35 -6.66
N ILE A 92 7.11 9.41 -6.56
CA ILE A 92 6.64 8.57 -7.66
C ILE A 92 5.25 9.04 -8.06
N THR A 93 5.06 9.49 -9.29
CA THR A 93 3.79 10.03 -9.79
C THR A 93 3.32 9.31 -11.04
N GLY A 94 2.01 9.31 -11.26
CA GLY A 94 1.44 8.78 -12.48
C GLY A 94 -0.06 8.63 -12.39
N ARG A 95 -0.60 7.71 -13.19
CA ARG A 95 -2.03 7.43 -13.24
C ARG A 95 -2.29 5.94 -13.13
N GLY A 96 -3.46 5.61 -12.64
CA GLY A 96 -3.92 4.23 -12.63
C GLY A 96 -5.43 4.10 -12.58
N LYS A 97 -5.90 2.93 -12.99
CA LYS A 97 -7.32 2.57 -13.03
C LYS A 97 -7.73 1.95 -11.70
N VAL A 98 -8.82 2.44 -11.11
CA VAL A 98 -9.43 1.80 -9.94
C VAL A 98 -10.02 0.47 -10.34
N ILE A 99 -9.49 -0.63 -9.81
CA ILE A 99 -9.95 -1.99 -10.10
C ILE A 99 -10.74 -2.59 -8.92
N ARG A 100 -10.65 -1.99 -7.74
CA ARG A 100 -11.40 -2.36 -6.54
C ARG A 100 -11.47 -1.19 -5.57
N ASN A 101 -12.60 -1.05 -4.89
CA ASN A 101 -12.73 -0.25 -3.68
C ASN A 101 -13.44 -1.10 -2.59
N CYS A 102 -13.24 -0.79 -1.32
CA CYS A 102 -14.01 -1.36 -0.21
C CYS A 102 -13.90 -0.49 1.05
N ILE A 103 -14.99 -0.43 1.81
CA ILE A 103 -15.00 0.24 3.12
C ILE A 103 -14.20 -0.61 4.12
N ILE A 104 -13.32 0.05 4.86
CA ILE A 104 -12.59 -0.51 5.98
C ILE A 104 -13.22 0.09 7.24
N GLU A 105 -14.02 -0.73 7.92
CA GLU A 105 -14.68 -0.34 9.16
C GLU A 105 -13.67 -0.38 10.31
N ASN A 106 -13.52 0.75 11.00
CA ASN A 106 -12.68 0.84 12.19
C ASN A 106 -13.58 1.11 13.39
N PRO A 107 -13.77 0.17 14.33
CA PRO A 107 -14.69 0.36 15.46
C PRO A 107 -14.24 1.48 16.42
N ASP A 108 -12.94 1.77 16.47
CA ASP A 108 -12.35 2.76 17.38
C ASP A 108 -12.01 4.10 16.69
N HIS A 109 -12.15 4.19 15.36
CA HIS A 109 -11.70 5.34 14.55
C HIS A 109 -12.66 5.64 13.39
N ALA A 110 -12.39 6.70 12.63
CA ALA A 110 -13.11 6.95 11.39
C ALA A 110 -12.90 5.78 10.40
N ASN A 111 -13.95 5.43 9.66
CA ASN A 111 -13.83 4.47 8.56
C ASN A 111 -12.84 4.99 7.52
N SER A 112 -12.14 4.07 6.87
CA SER A 112 -11.25 4.36 5.76
C SER A 112 -11.72 3.61 4.52
N LEU A 113 -11.17 3.98 3.35
CA LEU A 113 -11.47 3.31 2.10
C LEU A 113 -10.22 2.59 1.58
N GLY A 114 -10.37 1.30 1.35
CA GLY A 114 -9.38 0.49 0.66
C GLY A 114 -9.54 0.62 -0.85
N VAL A 115 -8.52 1.09 -1.57
CA VAL A 115 -8.59 1.35 -3.02
C VAL A 115 -7.45 0.62 -3.73
N ALA A 116 -7.77 -0.30 -4.64
CA ALA A 116 -6.79 -0.97 -5.49
C ALA A 116 -6.72 -0.28 -6.85
N VAL A 117 -5.50 0.08 -7.25
CA VAL A 117 -5.20 0.78 -8.48
C VAL A 117 -4.20 -0.03 -9.30
N GLU A 118 -4.53 -0.24 -10.58
CA GLU A 118 -3.63 -0.79 -11.60
C GLU A 118 -3.02 0.36 -12.40
N PHE A 119 -1.69 0.40 -12.53
CA PHE A 119 -1.01 1.46 -13.27
C PHE A 119 -1.34 1.34 -14.76
N THR A 120 -1.78 2.44 -15.37
CA THR A 120 -2.14 2.48 -16.79
C THR A 120 -0.97 2.88 -17.68
N GLU A 121 0.07 3.45 -17.09
CA GLU A 121 1.24 3.97 -17.78
C GLU A 121 2.49 3.87 -16.89
N LYS A 122 3.65 4.13 -17.47
CA LYS A 122 4.91 4.16 -16.72
C LYS A 122 4.88 5.33 -15.74
N LEU A 123 5.22 5.05 -14.48
CA LEU A 123 5.31 6.07 -13.44
C LEU A 123 6.55 6.96 -13.66
N HIS A 124 6.39 8.23 -13.32
CA HIS A 124 7.47 9.21 -13.27
C HIS A 124 8.08 9.26 -11.87
N THR A 125 9.39 9.49 -11.79
CA THR A 125 10.14 9.51 -10.54
C THR A 125 11.01 10.75 -10.46
N GLU A 126 10.91 11.47 -9.35
CA GLU A 126 11.71 12.66 -9.03
C GLU A 126 12.26 12.51 -7.61
N ILE A 127 13.48 13.00 -7.37
CA ILE A 127 14.08 13.02 -6.04
C ILE A 127 14.04 14.47 -5.57
N ASP A 128 13.35 14.71 -4.47
CA ASP A 128 13.39 15.97 -3.75
C ASP A 128 14.38 15.87 -2.59
N TYR A 129 15.19 16.91 -2.43
CA TYR A 129 16.21 17.00 -1.39
C TYR A 129 15.77 18.04 -0.37
N ASP A 130 15.70 17.63 0.90
CA ASP A 130 15.55 18.56 2.03
C ASP A 130 16.83 19.37 2.29
#